data_AF-A0A8D6XRZ6-F1
#
_entry.id   AF-A0A8D6XRZ6-F1
#
_cell.length_a   1.000
_cell.length_b   1.000
_cell.length_c   1.000
_cell.angle_alpha   90.00
_cell.angle_beta   90.00
_cell.angle_gamma   90.00
#
_symmetry.space_group_name_H-M   'P 1'
#
loop_
_entity.id
_entity.type
_entity.pdbx_description
1 polymer ?
#
loop_
_entity_poly.entity_id
_entity_poly.type
_entity_poly.pdbx_seq_one_letter_code
_entity_poly.pdbx_strand_id
1 'polypeptide(L)' 'MEVAETEELYNNPIHPYTKSLLSAVPIPDPILEHKKVLKVYDPNQHDYSVDKPEMV' A
#
# COMPACT_ATOMS: atom_id res chain seq x y z
N MET A 1 10.35 -4.24 -3.19
CA MET A 1 10.20 -4.37 -1.70
C MET A 1 10.33 -2.99 -1.08
N GLU A 2 9.63 -2.70 0.01
CA GLU A 2 9.74 -1.42 0.72
C GLU A 2 10.16 -1.66 2.17
N VAL A 3 11.18 -0.94 2.64
CA VAL A 3 11.71 -1.02 4.00
C VAL A 3 11.88 0.39 4.52
N ALA A 4 11.17 0.71 5.60
CA ALA A 4 11.26 1.97 6.31
C ALA A 4 10.75 1.77 7.76
N GLU A 5 10.96 2.77 8.60
CA GLU A 5 10.34 2.82 9.92
C GLU A 5 8.82 2.79 9.81
N THR A 6 8.15 2.19 10.79
CA THR A 6 6.68 2.01 10.80
C THR A 6 5.95 3.31 10.53
N GLU A 7 6.32 4.39 11.21
CA GLU A 7 5.69 5.71 11.03
C GLU A 7 5.83 6.24 9.59
N GLU A 8 6.97 6.02 8.94
CA GLU A 8 7.17 6.45 7.56
C GLU A 8 6.32 5.62 6.58
N LEU A 9 6.17 4.31 6.83
CA LEU A 9 5.30 3.46 6.02
C LEU A 9 3.84 3.89 6.08
N TYR A 10 3.34 4.34 7.24
CA TYR A 10 1.96 4.82 7.36
C TYR A 10 1.77 6.23 6.80
N ASN A 11 2.72 7.14 7.06
CA ASN A 11 2.57 8.55 6.71
C ASN A 11 2.96 8.85 5.25
N ASN A 12 3.98 8.18 4.73
CA ASN A 12 4.54 8.44 3.41
C ASN A 12 5.04 7.15 2.73
N PRO A 13 4.16 6.15 2.52
CA PRO A 13 4.53 4.98 1.73
C PRO A 13 4.90 5.44 0.31
N ILE A 14 5.99 4.93 -0.25
CA ILE A 14 6.46 5.26 -1.59
C ILE A 14 5.93 4.24 -2.59
N HIS A 15 5.94 2.96 -2.23
CA HIS A 15 5.63 1.88 -3.17
C HIS A 15 4.11 1.78 -3.46
N PRO A 16 3.69 1.66 -4.74
CA PRO A 16 2.26 1.61 -5.08
C PRO A 16 1.51 0.41 -4.48
N TYR A 17 2.18 -0.73 -4.36
CA TYR A 17 1.65 -1.91 -3.67
C TYR A 17 1.32 -1.61 -2.19
N THR A 18 2.27 -1.02 -1.44
CA THR A 18 2.08 -0.64 -0.04
C THR A 18 0.95 0.38 0.12
N LYS A 19 0.89 1.38 -0.77
CA LYS A 19 -0.22 2.36 -0.82
C LYS A 19 -1.57 1.69 -1.00
N SER A 20 -1.64 0.67 -1.85
CA SER A 20 -2.87 -0.09 -2.09
C SER A 20 -3.28 -0.88 -0.85
N LEU A 21 -2.35 -1.61 -0.24
CA LEU A 21 -2.60 -2.37 0.99
C LEU A 21 -3.08 -1.48 2.14
N LEU A 22 -2.39 -0.36 2.40
CA LEU A 22 -2.78 0.56 3.46
C LEU A 22 -4.16 1.18 3.22
N SER A 23 -4.51 1.44 1.96
CA SER A 23 -5.85 1.96 1.61
C SER A 23 -6.98 0.94 1.85
N ALA A 24 -6.66 -0.35 1.91
CA ALA A 24 -7.64 -1.41 2.15
C ALA A 24 -7.96 -1.59 3.63
N VAL A 25 -7.21 -0.97 4.55
CA VAL A 25 -7.46 -1.07 5.99
C VAL A 25 -8.84 -0.48 6.31
N PRO A 26 -9.75 -1.21 6.99
CA PRO A 26 -11.06 -0.71 7.37
C PRO A 26 -10.99 0.46 8.35
N ILE A 27 -11.81 1.48 8.13
CA ILE A 27 -11.99 2.59 9.06
C ILE A 27 -13.17 2.24 9.99
N PRO A 28 -13.03 2.33 11.32
CA PRO A 28 -14.09 1.95 12.26
C PRO A 28 -15.39 2.77 12.14
N ASP A 29 -15.30 4.01 11.68
CA ASP A 29 -16.46 4.87 11.44
C ASP A 29 -17.12 4.51 10.09
N PRO A 30 -18.38 4.06 10.07
CA PRO A 30 -19.06 3.62 8.85
C PRO A 30 -19.27 4.76 7.84
N ILE A 31 -19.43 6.01 8.31
CA ILE A 31 -19.62 7.17 7.43
C ILE A 31 -18.30 7.50 6.72
N LEU A 32 -17.17 7.38 7.43
CA LEU A 32 -15.85 7.57 6.84
C LEU A 32 -15.47 6.42 5.91
N GLU A 33 -15.77 5.17 6.30
CA GLU A 33 -15.50 3.99 5.47
C GLU A 33 -16.23 4.06 4.13
N HIS A 34 -17.50 4.48 4.11
CA HIS A 34 -18.25 4.67 2.86
C HIS A 34 -17.68 5.76 1.95
N LYS A 35 -16.95 6.72 2.51
CA LYS A 35 -16.29 7.80 1.74
C LYS A 35 -14.85 7.45 1.35
N LYS A 36 -14.30 6.34 1.85
CA LYS A 36 -12.93 5.93 1.58
C LYS A 36 -12.75 5.60 0.10
N VAL A 37 -11.64 6.07 -0.48
CA VAL A 37 -11.24 5.72 -1.84
C VAL A 37 -10.19 4.62 -1.78
N LEU A 38 -10.55 3.42 -2.25
CA LEU A 38 -9.63 2.30 -2.35
C LEU A 38 -8.64 2.54 -3.49
N LYS A 39 -7.34 2.44 -3.20
CA LYS A 39 -6.30 2.54 -4.23
C LYS A 39 -6.11 1.16 -4.86
N VAL A 40 -6.55 1.00 -6.11
CA VAL A 40 -6.34 -0.24 -6.88
C VAL A 40 -4.89 -0.30 -7.34
N TYR A 41 -4.20 -1.40 -7.04
CA TYR A 41 -2.85 -1.67 -7.52
C TYR A 41 -2.90 -2.24 -8.94
N ASP A 42 -2.19 -1.61 -9.89
CA ASP A 42 -1.94 -2.14 -11.23
C ASP A 42 -0.63 -2.96 -11.21
N PRO A 43 -0.65 -4.29 -11.45
CA PRO A 43 0.56 -5.10 -11.47
C PRO A 43 1.55 -4.73 -12.59
N ASN A 44 1.09 -4.10 -13.68
CA ASN A 44 1.96 -3.73 -14.80
C ASN A 44 2.90 -2.55 -14.46
N GLN A 45 2.65 -1.86 -13.34
CA GLN A 45 3.47 -0.73 -12.91
C GLN A 45 4.78 -1.16 -12.24
N HIS A 46 4.96 -2.46 -11.96
CA HIS A 46 6.17 -2.98 -11.33
C HIS A 46 6.56 -4.32 -11.93
N ASP A 47 7.78 -4.41 -12.45
CA ASP A 47 8.29 -5.63 -13.05
C ASP A 47 8.94 -6.53 -11.99
N TYR A 48 8.14 -7.44 -11.44
CA TYR A 48 8.58 -8.45 -10.48
C TYR A 48 9.54 -9.50 -11.07
N SER A 49 9.80 -9.50 -12.39
CA SER A 49 10.84 -10.36 -12.97
C SER A 49 12.25 -9.83 -12.68
N VAL A 50 12.38 -8.49 -12.57
CA VAL A 50 13.63 -7.77 -12.30
C VAL A 50 13.76 -7.49 -10.80
N ASP A 51 12.71 -6.92 -10.18
CA ASP A 51 12.69 -6.54 -8.76
C ASP A 51 11.92 -7.55 -7.91
N LYS A 52 12.49 -8.75 -7.77
CA LYS A 52 11.89 -9.80 -6.95
C LYS A 52 11.83 -9.37 -5.47
N PRO A 53 10.73 -9.63 -4.76
CA PRO A 53 10.70 -9.42 -3.32
C PRO A 53 11.67 -10.39 -2.64
N GLU A 54 12.64 -9.86 -1.90
CA GLU A 54 13.50 -10.64 -1.02
C GLU A 54 12.76 -10.85 0.31
N MET A 55 12.69 -12.11 0.76
CA MET A 55 12.21 -12.43 2.11
C MET A 55 13.42 -12.29 3.03
N VAL A 56 13.54 -11.13 3.70
CA VAL A 56 14.55 -10.93 4.76
C VAL A 56 14.11 -11.60 6.05
#